data_AF-A0A977KCC7-F1
#
_entry.id   AF-A0A977KCC7-F1
#
_cell.length_a   1.000
_cell.length_b   1.000
_cell.length_c   1.000
_cell.angle_alpha   90.00
_cell.angle_beta   90.00
_cell.angle_gamma   90.00
#
_symmetry.space_group_name_H-M   'P 1'
#
loop_
_entity.id
_entity.type
_entity.pdbx_description
1 polymer ?
#
loop_
_entity_poly.entity_id
_entity_poly.type
_entity_poly.pdbx_seq_one_letter_code
_entity_poly.pdbx_strand_id
1 'polypeptide(L)'
;MRTSPLTVNTAGTVDIDFEKEPIGTGKDGKSVYFKDRRPTSEEIAEVVQSSVLPEMFKSTYEAITKRNPFWNQLSVPSSNLYAWDPNSTYIHQPPYFKNMTMDPPGPHGVKDAYCLLNFGDSITTDHISPAGSIHKDSPAAKYLMERGVDRKDFNSYGSRRGNDESHFYRHFDKLGRLRNLLIMIYFSSQAVKSGVRRRFSRWR
;
A
#
# COMPACT_ATOMS: atom_id res chain seq x y z
N MET A 1 -20.98 12.32 13.06
CA MET A 1 -21.69 11.10 12.64
C MET A 1 -20.78 10.26 11.76
N ARG A 2 -20.59 8.97 12.04
CA ARG A 2 -19.87 8.06 11.12
C ARG A 2 -20.85 7.63 10.03
N THR A 3 -20.77 8.23 8.85
CA THR A 3 -21.54 7.83 7.68
C THR A 3 -21.01 6.49 7.16
N SER A 4 -21.90 5.51 6.93
CA SER A 4 -21.47 4.22 6.41
C SER A 4 -21.15 4.35 4.90
N PRO A 5 -20.17 3.59 4.36
CA PRO A 5 -19.82 3.64 2.94
C PRO A 5 -20.99 3.34 1.99
N LEU A 6 -21.95 2.54 2.45
CA LEU A 6 -23.14 2.14 1.68
C LEU A 6 -24.08 3.33 1.40
N THR A 7 -24.19 4.28 2.34
CA THR A 7 -25.04 5.45 2.17
C THR A 7 -24.49 6.41 1.12
N VAL A 8 -23.18 6.61 1.11
CA VAL A 8 -22.48 7.47 0.12
C VAL A 8 -22.62 6.89 -1.29
N ASN A 9 -22.50 5.57 -1.45
CA ASN A 9 -22.66 4.92 -2.76
C ASN A 9 -24.08 5.07 -3.32
N THR A 10 -25.09 5.08 -2.44
CA THR A 10 -26.49 5.19 -2.85
C THR A 10 -26.87 6.64 -3.21
N ALA A 11 -26.36 7.61 -2.45
CA ALA A 11 -26.58 9.04 -2.73
C ALA A 11 -25.74 9.55 -3.93
N GLY A 12 -24.66 8.85 -4.28
CA GLY A 12 -23.74 9.27 -5.36
C GLY A 12 -22.90 10.50 -5.03
N THR A 13 -23.05 11.06 -3.84
CA THR A 13 -22.31 12.23 -3.33
C THR A 13 -22.05 12.08 -1.84
N VAL A 14 -20.99 12.74 -1.37
CA VAL A 14 -20.69 12.92 0.06
C VAL A 14 -21.23 14.24 0.60
N ASP A 15 -21.61 15.16 -0.29
CA ASP A 15 -22.14 16.48 0.03
C ASP A 15 -23.68 16.42 0.02
N ILE A 16 -24.25 15.80 1.05
CA ILE A 16 -25.69 15.62 1.23
C ILE A 16 -26.03 15.63 2.72
N ASP A 17 -27.06 16.38 3.11
CA ASP A 17 -27.64 16.33 4.46
C ASP A 17 -28.66 15.19 4.56
N PHE A 18 -28.22 14.03 5.07
CA PHE A 18 -29.07 12.83 5.20
C PHE A 18 -30.31 13.00 6.10
N GLU A 19 -30.41 14.07 6.90
CA GLU A 19 -31.59 14.35 7.70
C GLU A 19 -32.67 15.09 6.90
N LYS A 20 -32.26 15.92 5.93
CA LYS A 20 -33.15 16.85 5.21
C LYS A 20 -33.32 16.51 3.74
N GLU A 21 -32.36 15.82 3.15
CA GLU A 21 -32.32 15.53 1.73
C GLU A 21 -32.64 14.05 1.45
N PRO A 22 -33.47 13.76 0.44
CA PRO A 22 -33.77 12.40 0.05
C PRO A 22 -32.57 11.75 -0.66
N ILE A 23 -32.36 10.46 -0.42
CA ILE A 23 -31.30 9.65 -1.05
C ILE A 23 -31.72 9.10 -2.42
N GLY A 24 -32.97 9.31 -2.83
CA GLY A 24 -33.49 8.93 -4.12
C GLY A 24 -35.02 8.95 -4.17
N THR A 25 -35.57 8.54 -5.31
CA THR A 25 -37.02 8.41 -5.52
C THR A 25 -37.40 6.95 -5.58
N GLY A 26 -38.42 6.56 -4.81
CA GLY A 26 -39.00 5.24 -4.81
C GLY A 26 -39.73 4.93 -6.12
N LYS A 27 -40.00 3.64 -6.36
CA LYS A 27 -40.75 3.19 -7.54
C LYS A 27 -42.19 3.74 -7.59
N ASP A 28 -42.69 4.20 -6.45
CA ASP A 28 -43.98 4.85 -6.24
C ASP A 28 -43.93 6.39 -6.42
N GLY A 29 -42.78 6.92 -6.85
CA GLY A 29 -42.58 8.35 -7.06
C GLY A 29 -42.32 9.15 -5.77
N LYS A 30 -42.25 8.50 -4.60
CA LYS A 30 -42.03 9.17 -3.32
C LYS A 30 -40.55 9.39 -3.05
N SER A 31 -40.22 10.51 -2.40
CA SER A 31 -38.88 10.76 -1.88
C SER A 31 -38.53 9.76 -0.78
N VAL A 32 -37.41 9.06 -0.92
CA VAL A 32 -36.89 8.09 0.06
C VAL A 32 -35.78 8.75 0.86
N TYR A 33 -35.90 8.75 2.18
CA TYR A 33 -34.87 9.29 3.07
C TYR A 33 -34.02 8.18 3.67
N PHE A 34 -32.82 8.54 4.16
CA PHE A 34 -31.92 7.58 4.77
C PHE A 34 -32.52 6.89 6.00
N LYS A 35 -33.26 7.66 6.82
CA LYS A 35 -33.96 7.14 8.01
C LYS A 35 -34.97 6.03 7.70
N ASP A 36 -35.55 6.04 6.49
CA ASP A 36 -36.59 5.09 6.11
C ASP A 36 -36.01 3.71 5.74
N ARG A 37 -34.71 3.63 5.46
CA ARG A 37 -34.01 2.42 4.96
C ARG A 37 -33.00 1.86 5.95
N ARG A 38 -32.67 2.61 7.01
CA ARG A 38 -31.65 2.21 7.97
C ARG A 38 -32.25 1.20 8.96
N PRO A 39 -31.75 -0.05 9.02
CA PRO A 39 -32.20 -0.99 10.03
C PRO A 39 -31.80 -0.52 11.43
N THR A 40 -32.65 -0.83 12.40
CA THR A 40 -32.42 -0.61 13.83
C THR A 40 -31.36 -1.58 14.36
N SER A 41 -30.79 -1.25 15.52
CA SER A 41 -29.78 -2.12 16.16
C SER A 41 -30.38 -3.47 16.55
N GLU A 42 -31.65 -3.46 16.96
CA GLU A 42 -32.44 -4.62 17.37
C GLU A 42 -32.71 -5.54 16.18
N GLU A 43 -33.17 -5.00 15.04
CA GLU A 43 -33.36 -5.77 13.80
C GLU A 43 -32.04 -6.41 13.32
N ILE A 44 -30.91 -5.69 13.42
CA ILE A 44 -29.60 -6.25 13.08
C ILE A 44 -29.25 -7.41 14.02
N ALA A 45 -29.44 -7.25 15.33
CA ALA A 45 -29.12 -8.27 16.32
C ALA A 45 -29.94 -9.55 16.12
N GLU A 46 -31.25 -9.41 15.84
CA GLU A 46 -32.15 -10.54 15.57
C GLU A 46 -31.74 -11.32 14.32
N VAL A 47 -31.41 -10.61 13.23
CA VAL A 47 -30.92 -11.23 12.00
C VAL A 47 -29.57 -11.92 12.21
N VAL A 48 -28.65 -11.29 12.95
CA VAL A 48 -27.35 -11.90 13.26
C VAL A 48 -27.53 -13.18 14.08
N GLN A 49 -28.37 -13.15 15.11
CA GLN A 49 -28.62 -14.31 15.98
C GLN A 49 -29.28 -15.47 15.22
N SER A 50 -30.17 -15.19 14.29
CA SER A 50 -30.86 -16.21 13.48
C SER A 50 -30.02 -16.74 12.31
N SER A 51 -29.12 -15.92 11.77
CA SER A 51 -28.42 -16.22 10.50
C SER A 51 -26.95 -16.58 10.65
N VAL A 52 -26.30 -16.25 11.77
CA VAL A 52 -24.87 -16.52 12.01
C VAL A 52 -24.73 -17.68 12.98
N LEU A 53 -24.74 -18.89 12.44
CA LEU A 53 -24.76 -20.14 13.22
C LEU A 53 -23.35 -20.69 13.45
N PRO A 54 -23.07 -21.33 14.61
CA PRO A 54 -21.78 -21.98 14.88
C PRO A 54 -21.35 -23.00 13.82
N GLU A 55 -22.31 -23.70 13.21
CA GLU A 55 -22.07 -24.69 12.15
C GLU A 55 -21.45 -24.07 10.89
N MET A 56 -21.76 -22.80 10.58
CA MET A 56 -21.16 -22.09 9.45
C MET A 56 -19.66 -21.87 9.65
N PHE A 57 -19.23 -21.61 10.88
CA PHE A 57 -17.82 -21.51 11.21
C PHE A 57 -17.15 -22.88 11.11
N LYS A 58 -17.74 -23.90 11.73
CA LYS A 58 -17.19 -25.26 11.71
C LYS A 58 -16.97 -25.77 10.29
N SER A 59 -18.01 -25.69 9.45
CA SER A 59 -17.94 -26.09 8.04
C SER A 59 -16.92 -25.28 7.22
N THR A 60 -16.81 -23.97 7.47
CA THR A 60 -15.81 -23.13 6.80
C THR A 60 -14.38 -23.55 7.17
N TYR A 61 -14.09 -23.75 8.45
CA TYR A 61 -12.75 -24.11 8.92
C TYR A 61 -12.34 -25.53 8.54
N GLU A 62 -13.27 -26.48 8.53
CA GLU A 62 -13.01 -27.85 8.04
C GLU A 62 -12.63 -27.88 6.56
N ALA A 63 -13.15 -26.93 5.76
CA ALA A 63 -12.91 -26.88 4.33
C ALA A 63 -11.70 -26.03 3.90
N ILE A 64 -11.11 -25.20 4.78
CA ILE A 64 -10.06 -24.22 4.40
C ILE A 64 -8.90 -24.87 3.63
N THR A 65 -8.45 -26.05 4.06
CA THR A 65 -7.31 -26.75 3.43
C THR A 65 -7.68 -27.53 2.18
N LYS A 66 -8.97 -27.79 1.94
CA LYS A 66 -9.46 -28.64 0.83
C LYS A 66 -10.14 -27.84 -0.28
N ARG A 67 -10.44 -26.56 -0.05
CA ARG A 67 -11.31 -25.75 -0.93
C ARG A 67 -10.64 -25.29 -2.21
N ASN A 68 -9.33 -25.08 -2.23
CA ASN A 68 -8.63 -24.57 -3.40
C ASN A 68 -7.78 -25.67 -4.06
N PRO A 69 -8.26 -26.28 -5.17
CA PRO A 69 -7.51 -27.33 -5.85
C PRO A 69 -6.19 -26.82 -6.43
N PHE A 70 -6.11 -25.55 -6.86
CA PHE A 70 -4.86 -24.98 -7.36
C PHE A 70 -3.80 -24.85 -6.26
N TRP A 71 -4.20 -24.46 -5.05
CA TRP A 71 -3.28 -24.38 -3.91
C TRP A 71 -2.72 -25.76 -3.56
N ASN A 72 -3.58 -26.78 -3.55
CA ASN A 72 -3.20 -28.15 -3.19
C ASN A 72 -2.35 -28.85 -4.26
N GLN A 73 -2.37 -28.37 -5.49
CA GLN A 73 -1.57 -28.88 -6.61
C GLN A 73 -0.19 -28.20 -6.72
N LEU A 74 0.11 -27.19 -5.90
CA LEU A 74 1.41 -26.55 -5.92
C LEU A 74 2.49 -27.55 -5.47
N SER A 75 3.45 -27.79 -6.37
CA SER A 75 4.62 -28.62 -6.06
C SER A 75 5.55 -27.87 -5.11
N VAL A 76 5.86 -28.45 -3.96
CA VAL A 76 6.81 -27.92 -2.99
C VAL A 76 8.03 -28.84 -2.87
N PRO A 77 9.26 -28.31 -2.89
CA PRO A 77 10.45 -29.11 -2.61
C PRO A 77 10.40 -29.70 -1.19
N SER A 78 10.88 -30.92 -0.99
CA SER A 78 11.00 -31.54 0.34
C SER A 78 12.22 -31.07 1.15
N SER A 79 13.00 -30.14 0.61
CA SER A 79 14.22 -29.62 1.23
C SER A 79 13.89 -28.64 2.36
N ASN A 80 14.67 -28.70 3.45
CA ASN A 80 14.61 -27.72 4.53
C ASN A 80 15.26 -26.38 4.14
N LEU A 81 16.14 -26.39 3.13
CA LEU A 81 16.78 -25.19 2.59
C LEU A 81 16.09 -24.77 1.29
N TYR A 82 15.76 -23.49 1.19
CA TYR A 82 15.15 -22.90 0.00
C TYR A 82 16.18 -22.85 -1.15
N ALA A 83 15.80 -23.39 -2.31
CA ALA A 83 16.60 -23.34 -3.52
C ALA A 83 16.42 -21.98 -4.20
N TRP A 84 17.35 -21.06 -3.97
CA TRP A 84 17.32 -19.73 -4.58
C TRP A 84 17.48 -19.83 -6.11
N ASP A 85 16.56 -19.23 -6.84
CA ASP A 85 16.64 -19.09 -8.29
C ASP A 85 17.21 -17.70 -8.63
N PRO A 86 18.41 -17.60 -9.25
CA PRO A 86 19.01 -16.31 -9.60
C PRO A 86 18.21 -15.54 -10.67
N ASN A 87 17.34 -16.20 -11.44
CA ASN A 87 16.49 -15.57 -12.44
C ASN A 87 15.15 -15.10 -11.86
N SER A 88 14.85 -15.42 -10.59
CA SER A 88 13.58 -15.06 -9.97
C SER A 88 13.47 -13.55 -9.75
N THR A 89 12.41 -12.96 -10.29
CA THR A 89 12.07 -11.56 -10.05
C THR A 89 11.15 -11.35 -8.84
N TYR A 90 10.81 -12.44 -8.12
CA TYR A 90 9.90 -12.43 -6.96
C TYR A 90 10.58 -12.78 -5.64
N ILE A 91 11.53 -13.72 -5.66
CA ILE A 91 12.22 -14.23 -4.48
C ILE A 91 13.71 -14.17 -4.75
N HIS A 92 14.42 -13.30 -4.04
CA HIS A 92 15.86 -13.10 -4.17
C HIS A 92 16.53 -13.35 -2.81
N GLN A 93 17.76 -13.87 -2.82
CA GLN A 93 18.52 -14.10 -1.60
C GLN A 93 19.08 -12.77 -1.09
N PRO A 94 18.57 -12.24 0.04
CA PRO A 94 19.01 -10.93 0.49
C PRO A 94 20.45 -10.98 1.05
N PRO A 95 21.24 -9.91 0.91
CA PRO A 95 22.63 -9.87 1.34
C PRO A 95 22.81 -9.64 2.85
N TYR A 96 21.73 -9.61 3.65
CA TYR A 96 21.76 -9.19 5.05
C TYR A 96 22.73 -9.98 5.94
N PHE A 97 22.88 -11.28 5.65
CA PHE A 97 23.77 -12.17 6.41
C PHE A 97 25.10 -12.42 5.70
N LYS A 98 25.37 -11.74 4.59
CA LYS A 98 26.63 -11.87 3.87
C LYS A 98 27.77 -11.39 4.77
N ASN A 99 28.77 -12.23 4.97
CA ASN A 99 29.92 -11.98 5.83
C ASN A 99 29.59 -11.83 7.33
N MET A 100 28.44 -12.32 7.79
CA MET A 100 28.13 -12.34 9.22
C MET A 100 29.08 -13.29 9.96
N THR A 101 29.67 -12.79 11.05
CA THR A 101 30.56 -13.55 11.94
C THR A 101 29.82 -13.97 13.21
N MET A 102 30.29 -15.03 13.88
CA MET A 102 29.71 -15.49 15.15
C MET A 102 29.89 -14.47 16.28
N ASP A 103 31.00 -13.74 16.25
CA ASP A 103 31.25 -12.61 17.14
C ASP A 103 30.87 -11.32 16.41
N PRO A 104 29.87 -10.54 16.87
CA PRO A 104 29.45 -9.34 16.20
C PRO A 104 30.55 -8.27 16.28
N PRO A 105 30.92 -7.63 15.17
CA PRO A 105 31.79 -6.48 15.24
C PRO A 105 31.05 -5.42 16.06
N GLY A 106 31.64 -4.99 17.17
CA GLY A 106 31.04 -4.02 18.09
C GLY A 106 30.59 -2.73 17.38
N PRO A 107 29.87 -1.84 18.08
CA PRO A 107 29.40 -0.60 17.49
C PRO A 107 30.56 0.22 16.92
N HIS A 108 30.40 0.73 15.70
CA HIS A 108 31.36 1.60 15.04
C HIS A 108 30.80 3.01 14.88
N GLY A 109 31.68 4.01 14.98
CA GLY A 109 31.31 5.39 14.70
C GLY A 109 31.08 5.62 13.21
N VAL A 110 30.12 6.49 12.89
CA VAL A 110 29.87 6.97 11.52
C VAL A 110 30.65 8.28 11.34
N LYS A 111 31.56 8.33 10.36
CA LYS A 111 32.34 9.53 9.99
C LYS A 111 31.99 9.96 8.57
N ASP A 112 31.98 11.26 8.32
CA ASP A 112 31.80 11.86 6.98
C ASP A 112 30.52 11.41 6.23
N ALA A 113 29.44 11.16 6.97
CA ALA A 113 28.15 10.79 6.37
C ALA A 113 27.46 11.98 5.68
N TYR A 114 26.84 11.70 4.54
CA TYR A 114 26.04 12.67 3.80
C TYR A 114 24.55 12.50 4.10
N CYS A 115 23.83 13.63 4.17
CA CYS A 115 22.37 13.63 4.25
C CYS A 115 21.79 13.22 2.88
N LEU A 116 21.26 11.99 2.79
CA LEU A 116 20.62 11.48 1.57
C LEU A 116 19.27 12.17 1.31
N LEU A 117 18.48 12.35 2.37
CA LEU A 117 17.12 12.91 2.31
C LEU A 117 16.87 13.78 3.55
N ASN A 118 16.28 14.96 3.35
CA ASN A 118 15.83 15.84 4.43
C ASN A 118 14.33 16.07 4.29
N PHE A 119 13.55 15.64 5.27
CA PHE A 119 12.08 15.64 5.21
C PHE A 119 11.47 16.57 6.26
N GLY A 120 10.24 17.01 6.00
CA GLY A 120 9.39 17.65 7.02
C GLY A 120 8.53 16.62 7.78
N ASP A 121 7.46 17.08 8.40
CA ASP A 121 6.55 16.24 9.18
C ASP A 121 5.62 15.37 8.30
N SER A 122 4.88 14.47 8.95
CA SER A 122 3.84 13.62 8.33
C SER A 122 4.34 12.62 7.28
N ILE A 123 5.58 12.16 7.42
CA ILE A 123 6.13 11.07 6.61
C ILE A 123 5.55 9.73 7.08
N THR A 124 4.67 9.17 6.25
CA THR A 124 4.12 7.82 6.48
C THR A 124 5.05 6.73 5.91
N THR A 125 4.88 5.50 6.40
CA THR A 125 5.59 4.31 5.87
C THR A 125 5.29 4.05 4.40
N ASP A 126 4.15 4.49 3.88
CA ASP A 126 3.81 4.36 2.46
C ASP A 126 4.62 5.32 1.57
N HIS A 127 5.12 6.43 2.13
CA HIS A 127 6.08 7.28 1.42
C HIS A 127 7.46 6.64 1.33
N ILE A 128 7.90 6.00 2.42
CA ILE A 128 9.20 5.33 2.52
C ILE A 128 9.18 4.01 1.72
N SER A 129 8.07 3.30 1.77
CA SER A 129 7.88 1.96 1.24
C SER A 129 6.48 1.84 0.60
N PRO A 130 6.29 2.29 -0.65
CA PRO A 130 4.98 2.29 -1.33
C PRO A 130 4.48 0.89 -1.71
N ALA A 131 3.30 0.44 -1.29
CA ALA A 131 2.87 -0.94 -1.59
C ALA A 131 2.16 -1.12 -2.96
N GLY A 132 1.78 -0.02 -3.62
CA GLY A 132 0.94 -0.01 -4.81
C GLY A 132 1.65 -0.39 -6.12
N SER A 133 1.04 0.01 -7.24
CA SER A 133 1.57 -0.27 -8.58
C SER A 133 2.92 0.39 -8.83
N ILE A 134 3.78 -0.31 -9.59
CA ILE A 134 5.10 0.17 -9.98
C ILE A 134 4.96 1.14 -11.16
N HIS A 135 5.46 2.37 -11.02
CA HIS A 135 5.39 3.35 -12.10
C HIS A 135 6.36 2.99 -13.23
N LYS A 136 5.97 3.21 -14.50
CA LYS A 136 6.76 2.80 -15.67
C LYS A 136 8.15 3.44 -15.77
N ASP A 137 8.29 4.66 -15.25
CA ASP A 137 9.53 5.44 -15.32
C ASP A 137 10.39 5.26 -14.05
N SER A 138 9.98 4.36 -13.15
CA SER A 138 10.65 4.11 -11.88
C SER A 138 11.97 3.34 -12.06
N PRO A 139 12.93 3.47 -11.12
CA PRO A 139 14.10 2.59 -11.09
C PRO A 139 13.73 1.10 -11.02
N ALA A 140 12.65 0.76 -10.32
CA ALA A 140 12.17 -0.62 -10.20
C ALA A 140 11.63 -1.15 -11.54
N ALA A 141 10.94 -0.32 -12.33
CA ALA A 141 10.50 -0.69 -13.66
C ALA A 141 11.68 -0.99 -14.59
N LYS A 142 12.75 -0.17 -14.55
CA LYS A 142 13.98 -0.42 -15.32
C LYS A 142 14.60 -1.77 -14.94
N TYR A 143 14.75 -2.02 -13.64
CA TYR A 143 15.24 -3.31 -13.12
C TYR A 143 14.45 -4.52 -13.64
N LEU A 144 13.11 -4.41 -13.69
CA LEU A 144 12.23 -5.46 -14.17
C LEU A 144 12.31 -5.65 -15.68
N MET A 145 12.36 -4.55 -16.45
CA MET A 145 12.52 -4.60 -17.91
C MET A 145 13.88 -5.19 -18.33
N GLU A 146 14.95 -4.86 -17.62
CA GLU A 146 16.29 -5.45 -17.83
C GLU A 146 16.30 -6.97 -17.60
N ARG A 147 15.37 -7.49 -16.78
CA ARG A 147 15.17 -8.93 -16.53
C ARG A 147 14.05 -9.53 -17.39
N GLY A 148 13.61 -8.83 -18.44
CA GLY A 148 12.64 -9.34 -19.41
C GLY A 148 11.20 -9.39 -18.92
N VAL A 149 10.84 -8.66 -17.86
CA VAL A 149 9.46 -8.58 -17.37
C VAL A 149 8.71 -7.50 -18.13
N ASP A 150 7.59 -7.87 -18.75
CA ASP A 150 6.69 -6.93 -19.42
C ASP A 150 5.97 -6.02 -18.41
N ARG A 151 5.62 -4.81 -18.87
CA ARG A 151 4.92 -3.81 -18.04
C ARG A 151 3.61 -4.34 -17.41
N LYS A 152 2.87 -5.17 -18.14
CA LYS A 152 1.62 -5.78 -17.64
C LYS A 152 1.86 -6.74 -16.46
N ASP A 153 3.08 -7.27 -16.36
CA ASP A 153 3.51 -8.27 -15.39
C ASP A 153 4.38 -7.66 -14.25
N PHE A 154 4.49 -6.33 -14.19
CA PHE A 154 5.15 -5.65 -13.07
C PHE A 154 4.50 -5.94 -11.73
N ASN A 155 3.18 -6.12 -11.73
CA ASN A 155 2.38 -6.32 -10.52
C ASN A 155 2.56 -5.12 -9.56
N SER A 156 2.42 -5.33 -8.25
CA SER A 156 2.59 -4.31 -7.22
C SER A 156 3.90 -4.45 -6.46
N TYR A 157 4.38 -3.37 -5.85
CA TYR A 157 5.48 -3.43 -4.90
C TYR A 157 5.21 -4.38 -3.72
N GLY A 158 3.95 -4.51 -3.30
CA GLY A 158 3.54 -5.50 -2.30
C GLY A 158 3.79 -6.94 -2.75
N SER A 159 3.52 -7.25 -4.01
CA SER A 159 3.71 -8.60 -4.57
C SER A 159 5.18 -9.01 -4.68
N ARG A 160 6.10 -8.05 -4.87
CA ARG A 160 7.54 -8.30 -5.01
C ARG A 160 8.27 -8.28 -3.67
N ARG A 161 7.56 -8.61 -2.59
CA ARG A 161 8.08 -8.44 -1.23
C ARG A 161 9.27 -9.35 -0.89
N GLY A 162 9.42 -10.45 -1.61
CA GLY A 162 10.54 -11.38 -1.46
C GLY A 162 11.81 -11.01 -2.23
N ASN A 163 11.82 -9.90 -2.97
CA ASN A 163 12.97 -9.46 -3.76
C ASN A 163 13.49 -8.12 -3.21
N ASP A 164 14.62 -8.15 -2.51
CA ASP A 164 15.25 -6.99 -1.88
C ASP A 164 15.80 -5.98 -2.89
N GLU A 165 16.24 -6.41 -4.08
CA GLU A 165 16.68 -5.50 -5.14
C GLU A 165 15.51 -4.62 -5.63
N SER A 166 14.36 -5.24 -5.90
CA SER A 166 13.11 -4.55 -6.25
C SER A 166 12.68 -3.58 -5.16
N HIS A 167 12.85 -3.95 -3.88
CA HIS A 167 12.59 -3.07 -2.75
C HIS A 167 13.58 -1.92 -2.60
N PHE A 168 14.85 -2.12 -2.92
CA PHE A 168 15.83 -1.04 -2.88
C PHE A 168 15.42 0.07 -3.86
N TYR A 169 15.09 -0.32 -5.09
CA TYR A 169 14.62 0.61 -6.12
C TYR A 169 13.26 1.26 -5.81
N ARG A 170 12.41 0.59 -5.03
CA ARG A 170 11.10 1.08 -4.56
C ARG A 170 11.20 2.31 -3.65
N HIS A 171 12.24 2.42 -2.84
CA HIS A 171 12.38 3.53 -1.85
C HIS A 171 12.45 4.91 -2.52
N PHE A 172 12.84 4.96 -3.80
CA PHE A 172 12.98 6.21 -4.53
C PHE A 172 11.73 6.57 -5.35
N ASP A 173 10.72 5.69 -5.46
CA ASP A 173 9.64 5.86 -6.43
C ASP A 173 8.57 6.89 -6.02
N LYS A 174 8.35 7.08 -4.72
CA LYS A 174 7.47 8.14 -4.19
C LYS A 174 8.19 9.43 -3.81
N LEU A 175 9.48 9.58 -4.12
CA LEU A 175 10.21 10.81 -3.79
C LEU A 175 9.62 12.06 -4.45
N GLY A 176 8.95 11.93 -5.61
CA GLY A 176 8.24 13.06 -6.24
C GLY A 176 6.99 13.54 -5.47
N ARG A 177 6.45 12.74 -4.55
CA ARG A 177 5.37 13.12 -3.62
C ARG A 177 5.88 13.52 -2.24
N LEU A 178 7.19 13.39 -2.01
CA LEU A 178 7.85 13.75 -0.78
C LEU A 178 8.45 15.14 -0.89
N ARG A 179 8.25 15.96 0.15
CA ARG A 179 8.89 17.27 0.24
C ARG A 179 10.33 17.10 0.73
N ASN A 180 11.25 16.84 -0.20
CA ASN A 180 12.68 16.82 0.09
C ASN A 180 13.22 18.26 0.21
N LEU A 181 13.54 18.67 1.43
CA LEU A 181 14.01 20.01 1.76
C LEU A 181 15.39 20.32 1.17
N LEU A 182 16.21 19.31 0.84
CA LEU A 182 17.50 19.51 0.16
C LEU A 182 17.33 20.14 -1.24
N ILE A 183 16.29 19.74 -1.97
CA ILE A 183 15.98 20.28 -3.30
C ILE A 183 15.63 21.78 -3.18
N MET A 184 14.83 22.14 -2.17
CA MET A 184 14.47 23.55 -1.93
C MET A 184 15.68 24.41 -1.56
N ILE A 185 16.60 23.88 -0.76
CA ILE A 185 17.83 24.59 -0.37
C ILE A 185 18.74 24.80 -1.57
N TYR A 186 18.94 23.77 -2.41
CA TYR A 186 19.77 23.87 -3.61
C TYR A 186 19.24 24.92 -4.59
N PHE A 187 17.94 24.90 -4.91
CA PHE A 187 17.34 25.91 -5.79
C PHE A 187 17.36 27.31 -5.18
N SER A 188 17.19 27.44 -3.86
CA SER A 188 17.32 28.74 -3.18
C SER A 188 18.75 29.27 -3.27
N SER A 189 19.76 28.42 -3.09
CA SER A 189 21.17 28.78 -3.25
C SER A 189 21.51 29.21 -4.68
N GLN A 190 21.00 28.50 -5.69
CA GLN A 190 21.18 28.86 -7.10
C GLN A 190 20.42 30.14 -7.49
N ALA A 191 19.23 30.36 -6.94
CA ALA A 191 18.45 31.59 -7.15
C ALA A 191 19.14 32.83 -6.54
N VAL A 192 19.78 32.68 -5.37
CA VAL A 192 20.62 33.72 -4.76
C VAL A 192 21.85 34.03 -5.62
N LYS A 193 22.51 33.01 -6.19
CA LYS A 193 23.67 33.17 -7.08
C LYS A 193 23.34 33.80 -8.44
N SER A 194 22.13 33.58 -8.95
CA SER A 194 21.69 34.07 -10.27
C SER A 194 20.94 35.41 -10.23
N GLY A 195 20.75 36.02 -9.04
CA GLY A 195 20.04 37.29 -8.88
C GLY A 195 18.54 37.23 -9.11
N VAL A 196 17.98 36.04 -9.43
CA VAL A 196 16.55 35.86 -9.71
C VAL A 196 15.82 35.55 -8.40
N ARG A 197 15.22 36.56 -7.77
CA ARG A 197 14.27 36.34 -6.66
C ARG A 197 12.97 35.72 -7.20
N ARG A 198 12.86 34.38 -7.19
CA ARG A 198 11.55 33.72 -7.28
C ARG A 198 10.95 33.60 -5.87
N ARG A 199 9.84 34.31 -5.62
CA ARG A 199 9.02 34.07 -4.43
C ARG A 199 8.40 32.68 -4.55
N PHE A 200 8.91 31.72 -3.78
CA PHE A 200 8.12 30.55 -3.44
C PHE A 200 7.12 30.97 -2.37
N SER A 201 5.85 31.13 -2.78
CA SER A 201 4.74 31.39 -1.87
C SER A 201 4.67 30.26 -0.85
N ARG A 202 4.84 30.64 0.41
CA ARG A 202 4.71 29.83 1.62
C ARG A 202 3.27 29.34 1.74
N TRP A 203 2.98 28.12 1.30
CA TRP A 203 1.74 27.43 1.66
C TRP A 203 1.96 26.78 3.03
N ARG A 204 1.10 27.17 3.99
CA ARG A 204 1.04 26.64 5.36
C ARG A 204 0.64 25.18 5.35
#